data_AF-A0A5E4HX41-F1
#
_entry.id   AF-A0A5E4HX41-F1
#
_cell.length_a   1.000
_cell.length_b   1.000
_cell.length_c   1.000
_cell.angle_alpha   90.00
_cell.angle_beta   90.00
_cell.angle_gamma   90.00
#
_symmetry.space_group_name_H-M   'P 1'
#
loop_
_entity.id
_entity.type
_entity.pdbx_description
1 polymer ?
#
loop_
_entity_poly.entity_id
_entity_poly.type
_entity_poly.pdbx_seq_one_letter_code
_entity_poly.pdbx_strand_id
1 'polypeptide(L)'
;MSPNSGGAAMGKKTLKPRQKKEQTISRALIPNAAARPEEEKEESGNPASAASHSPDSPLSLSPIDRAIRLKAESAPSGTPALHSPPIPEPCGSCGVKCCNRFAVPITGFDILRILEKLGGEPTEFCELADARTIEGSPHSRVFIFDKGVMGERLLVLKRHPKTNWCHFSRHSMGCAIWGYHPLVCRSYPFILKDGKLAYTKNYVCPRNWEKGEYDEERVRKTVEAQNSEIEDYNRLVRAWNAERARKSDEKGFWKHLLEKSRERLPELDV
;
A
#
# COMPACT_ATOMS: atom_id res chain seq x y z
N MET A 1 14.33 82.06 -1.60
CA MET A 1 15.22 81.13 -0.89
C MET A 1 14.46 79.84 -0.65
N SER A 2 15.08 78.72 -1.03
CA SER A 2 14.48 77.44 -1.43
C SER A 2 13.70 76.67 -0.34
N PRO A 3 12.71 75.83 -0.71
CA PRO A 3 12.14 74.84 0.19
C PRO A 3 12.97 73.55 0.21
N ASN A 4 13.04 72.95 1.39
CA ASN A 4 13.85 71.80 1.76
C ASN A 4 13.11 70.49 1.40
N SER A 5 13.70 69.66 0.54
CA SER A 5 13.16 68.35 0.13
C SER A 5 13.74 67.21 0.96
N GLY A 6 12.97 66.68 1.90
CA GLY A 6 13.30 65.46 2.65
C GLY A 6 12.88 64.20 1.88
N GLY A 7 13.84 63.49 1.30
CA GLY A 7 13.64 62.19 0.67
C GLY A 7 13.75 61.04 1.69
N ALA A 8 12.69 60.25 1.82
CA ALA A 8 12.66 59.03 2.62
C ALA A 8 13.21 57.84 1.80
N ALA A 9 14.30 57.23 2.27
CA ALA A 9 14.87 56.02 1.68
C ALA A 9 14.10 54.77 2.14
N MET A 10 13.42 54.10 1.21
CA MET A 10 12.84 52.77 1.45
C MET A 10 13.93 51.69 1.43
N GLY A 11 14.21 51.11 2.60
CA GLY A 11 15.08 49.94 2.73
C GLY A 11 14.42 48.69 2.12
N LYS A 12 15.04 48.13 1.08
CA LYS A 12 14.69 46.83 0.50
C LYS A 12 15.05 45.72 1.49
N LYS A 13 14.05 45.09 2.12
CA LYS A 13 14.24 43.88 2.92
C LYS A 13 14.39 42.67 1.99
N THR A 14 15.59 42.12 1.93
CA THR A 14 15.91 40.85 1.27
C THR A 14 15.27 39.70 2.06
N LEU A 15 14.23 39.08 1.50
CA LEU A 15 13.64 37.84 2.04
C LEU A 15 14.63 36.69 1.87
N LYS A 16 15.12 36.15 3.00
CA LYS A 16 15.92 34.92 3.00
C LYS A 16 15.07 33.72 2.55
N PRO A 17 15.63 32.80 1.74
CA PRO A 17 14.91 31.61 1.30
C PRO A 17 14.59 30.69 2.49
N ARG A 18 13.34 30.25 2.53
CA ARG A 18 12.76 29.37 3.55
C ARG A 18 13.36 27.96 3.37
N GLN A 19 14.26 27.54 4.25
CA GLN A 19 14.77 26.17 4.26
C GLN A 19 13.60 25.19 4.48
N LYS A 20 13.36 24.31 3.50
CA LYS A 20 12.46 23.16 3.68
C LYS A 20 13.12 22.24 4.72
N LYS A 21 12.51 22.13 5.90
CA LYS A 21 12.83 21.08 6.86
C LYS A 21 12.38 19.75 6.26
N GLU A 22 13.34 18.92 5.84
CA GLU A 22 13.09 17.50 5.59
C GLU A 22 12.64 16.86 6.90
N GLN A 23 11.37 16.43 6.96
CA GLN A 23 10.88 15.62 8.07
C GLN A 23 11.28 14.17 7.80
N THR A 24 12.22 13.67 8.59
CA THR A 24 12.57 12.24 8.62
C THR A 24 11.40 11.44 9.19
N ILE A 25 10.55 10.90 8.32
CA ILE A 25 9.48 9.97 8.72
C ILE A 25 10.12 8.58 8.86
N SER A 26 10.31 8.11 10.09
CA SER A 26 10.66 6.72 10.38
C SER A 26 9.48 5.82 9.97
N ARG A 27 9.52 5.24 8.77
CA ARG A 27 8.47 4.37 8.22
C ARG A 27 8.78 2.91 8.50
N ALA A 28 7.86 2.19 9.14
CA ALA A 28 7.94 0.76 9.35
C ALA A 28 6.72 0.07 8.75
N LEU A 29 6.91 -1.14 8.21
CA LEU A 29 5.82 -2.10 8.09
C LEU A 29 5.43 -2.58 9.48
N ILE A 30 4.14 -2.78 9.66
CA ILE A 30 3.51 -2.69 10.97
C ILE A 30 3.04 -4.08 11.38
N PRO A 31 3.61 -4.65 12.46
CA PRO A 31 3.11 -5.90 13.02
C PRO A 31 1.63 -5.73 13.37
N ASN A 32 0.79 -6.65 12.91
CA ASN A 32 -0.61 -6.67 13.35
C ASN A 32 -0.67 -7.12 14.82
N ALA A 33 -1.42 -6.39 15.66
CA ALA A 33 -1.63 -6.74 17.07
C ALA A 33 -2.48 -8.00 17.28
N ALA A 34 -3.13 -8.52 16.22
CA ALA A 34 -3.90 -9.76 16.28
C ALA A 34 -3.00 -11.02 16.15
N ALA A 35 -2.16 -11.28 17.15
CA ALA A 35 -1.56 -12.60 17.37
C ALA A 35 -2.53 -13.43 18.25
N ARG A 36 -2.94 -14.61 17.76
CA ARG A 36 -3.80 -15.56 18.48
C ARG A 36 -3.04 -16.26 19.64
N PRO A 37 -3.73 -16.66 20.72
CA PRO A 37 -3.23 -17.65 21.68
C PRO A 37 -3.19 -19.06 21.08
N GLU A 38 -2.31 -19.90 21.62
CA GLU A 38 -1.97 -21.26 21.16
C GLU A 38 -3.18 -22.22 21.20
N GLU A 39 -3.20 -23.16 20.24
CA GLU A 39 -4.22 -24.20 20.05
C GLU A 39 -4.12 -25.32 21.10
N GLU A 40 -5.21 -25.60 21.81
CA GLU A 40 -5.45 -26.90 22.44
C GLU A 40 -6.10 -27.86 21.43
N LYS A 41 -5.54 -29.07 21.37
CA LYS A 41 -6.02 -30.21 20.60
C LYS A 41 -7.35 -30.71 21.16
N GLU A 42 -8.33 -30.99 20.32
CA GLU A 42 -9.36 -31.97 20.63
C GLU A 42 -9.78 -32.79 19.40
N GLU A 43 -9.99 -34.08 19.67
CA GLU A 43 -10.13 -35.19 18.74
C GLU A 43 -11.53 -35.34 18.12
N SER A 44 -11.47 -35.87 16.89
CA SER A 44 -12.45 -36.63 16.11
C SER A 44 -13.89 -36.81 16.59
N GLY A 45 -14.82 -36.41 15.70
CA GLY A 45 -16.16 -37.01 15.58
C GLY A 45 -16.71 -36.75 14.17
N ASN A 46 -16.79 -37.77 13.33
CA ASN A 46 -17.38 -37.71 11.98
C ASN A 46 -18.82 -38.23 12.07
N PRO A 47 -19.80 -37.60 11.39
CA PRO A 47 -20.53 -38.42 10.42
C PRO A 47 -21.03 -37.71 9.15
N ALA A 48 -21.04 -38.53 8.09
CA ALA A 48 -22.06 -38.63 7.03
C ALA A 48 -22.30 -37.44 6.07
N SER A 49 -21.60 -37.52 4.94
CA SER A 49 -22.12 -37.46 3.55
C SER A 49 -23.52 -36.86 3.35
N ALA A 50 -23.56 -35.59 2.95
CA ALA A 50 -24.65 -34.99 2.18
C ALA A 50 -24.08 -34.36 0.89
N ALA A 51 -24.83 -34.50 -0.20
CA ALA A 51 -24.44 -34.27 -1.57
C ALA A 51 -23.68 -32.95 -1.83
N SER A 52 -22.48 -33.10 -2.40
CA SER A 52 -21.56 -32.05 -2.82
C SER A 52 -22.12 -31.27 -4.02
N HIS A 53 -22.64 -30.07 -3.78
CA HIS A 53 -22.54 -29.00 -4.77
C HIS A 53 -21.14 -28.41 -4.62
N SER A 54 -20.21 -28.74 -5.52
CA SER A 54 -18.86 -28.18 -5.48
C SER A 54 -18.93 -26.65 -5.62
N PRO A 55 -18.57 -25.87 -4.60
CA PRO A 55 -18.57 -24.40 -4.67
C PRO A 55 -17.50 -23.83 -5.62
N ASP A 56 -16.66 -24.69 -6.19
CA ASP A 56 -15.48 -24.35 -7.00
C ASP A 56 -15.76 -24.17 -8.51
N SER A 57 -16.99 -23.86 -8.91
CA SER A 57 -17.25 -23.49 -10.30
C SER A 57 -16.53 -22.16 -10.62
N PRO A 58 -15.67 -22.09 -11.66
CA PRO A 58 -14.90 -20.88 -11.99
C PRO A 58 -15.74 -19.62 -12.23
N LEU A 59 -17.05 -19.81 -12.47
CA LEU A 59 -18.02 -18.73 -12.67
C LEU A 59 -18.50 -18.07 -11.37
N SER A 60 -18.29 -18.69 -10.20
CA SER A 60 -18.64 -18.10 -8.89
C SER A 60 -17.57 -17.14 -8.35
N LEU A 61 -16.37 -17.14 -8.95
CA LEU A 61 -15.27 -16.28 -8.54
C LEU A 61 -15.47 -14.83 -9.00
N SER A 62 -15.03 -13.89 -8.16
CA SER A 62 -14.94 -12.47 -8.52
C SER A 62 -14.06 -12.29 -9.77
N PRO A 63 -14.23 -11.21 -10.56
CA PRO A 63 -13.36 -10.92 -11.69
C PRO A 63 -11.87 -10.98 -11.33
N ILE A 64 -11.49 -10.46 -10.15
CA ILE A 64 -10.11 -10.48 -9.67
C ILE A 64 -9.66 -11.89 -9.31
N ASP A 65 -10.45 -12.65 -8.55
CA ASP A 65 -10.10 -14.03 -8.20
C ASP A 65 -9.99 -14.91 -9.45
N ARG A 66 -10.86 -14.68 -10.43
CA ARG A 66 -10.80 -15.33 -11.74
C ARG A 66 -9.54 -14.94 -12.51
N ALA A 67 -9.20 -13.65 -12.56
CA ALA A 67 -7.97 -13.18 -13.21
C ALA A 67 -6.71 -13.74 -12.55
N ILE A 68 -6.69 -13.81 -11.21
CA ILE A 68 -5.63 -14.43 -10.42
C ILE A 68 -5.50 -15.92 -10.76
N ARG A 69 -6.63 -16.63 -10.79
CA ARG A 69 -6.66 -18.07 -11.10
C ARG A 69 -6.21 -18.36 -12.53
N LEU A 70 -6.71 -17.63 -13.51
CA LEU A 70 -6.30 -17.79 -14.92
C LEU A 70 -4.81 -17.51 -15.12
N LYS A 71 -4.25 -16.48 -14.45
CA LYS A 71 -2.79 -16.23 -14.47
C LYS A 71 -2.00 -17.35 -13.80
N ALA A 72 -2.52 -17.91 -12.71
CA ALA A 72 -1.89 -19.06 -12.05
C ALA A 72 -1.87 -20.31 -12.93
N GLU A 73 -2.91 -20.55 -13.72
CA GLU A 73 -3.05 -21.71 -14.61
C GLU A 73 -2.30 -21.53 -15.94
N SER A 74 -2.12 -20.28 -16.41
CA SER A 74 -1.43 -19.94 -17.66
C SER A 74 0.04 -19.59 -17.51
N ALA A 75 0.59 -19.55 -16.29
CA ALA A 75 2.00 -19.26 -16.06
C ALA A 75 2.87 -20.34 -16.72
N PRO A 76 3.64 -20.04 -17.78
CA PRO A 76 4.55 -21.00 -18.37
C PRO A 76 5.62 -21.38 -17.35
N SER A 77 5.99 -22.65 -17.30
CA SER A 77 7.07 -23.19 -16.46
C SER A 77 8.48 -22.68 -16.81
N GLY A 78 8.60 -21.60 -17.59
CA GLY A 78 9.88 -21.03 -17.97
C GLY A 78 9.77 -19.70 -18.72
N THR A 79 10.69 -18.80 -18.35
CA THR A 79 11.11 -17.53 -18.97
C THR A 79 10.28 -16.26 -18.66
N PRO A 80 10.87 -15.24 -18.00
CA PRO A 80 10.19 -13.99 -17.69
C PRO A 80 10.15 -13.05 -18.91
N ALA A 81 9.03 -12.34 -19.03
CA ALA A 81 8.82 -11.30 -20.03
C ALA A 81 9.85 -10.16 -19.90
N LEU A 82 10.43 -9.78 -21.03
CA LEU A 82 11.29 -8.62 -21.20
C LEU A 82 10.50 -7.34 -20.92
N HIS A 83 10.63 -6.78 -19.71
CA HIS A 83 10.70 -5.34 -19.39
C HIS A 83 11.00 -5.19 -17.88
N SER A 84 12.29 -5.31 -17.59
CA SER A 84 13.11 -4.98 -16.39
C SER A 84 12.68 -5.40 -14.97
N PRO A 85 13.38 -6.39 -14.36
CA PRO A 85 13.55 -6.49 -12.90
C PRO A 85 15.05 -6.53 -12.46
N PRO A 86 15.51 -5.63 -11.57
CA PRO A 86 16.74 -5.83 -10.81
C PRO A 86 16.60 -5.42 -9.32
N ILE A 87 15.39 -5.49 -8.76
CA ILE A 87 15.29 -5.89 -7.35
C ILE A 87 15.02 -7.38 -7.43
N PRO A 88 15.96 -8.26 -7.03
CA PRO A 88 15.68 -9.68 -7.06
C PRO A 88 14.43 -9.95 -6.22
N GLU A 89 13.70 -10.99 -6.58
CA GLU A 89 12.33 -11.17 -6.14
C GLU A 89 12.30 -12.10 -4.92
N PRO A 90 12.38 -11.59 -3.68
CA PRO A 90 12.39 -12.49 -2.53
C PRO A 90 11.02 -13.15 -2.38
N CYS A 91 9.92 -12.54 -2.82
CA CYS A 91 8.58 -13.02 -2.50
C CYS A 91 8.26 -14.37 -3.16
N GLY A 92 8.83 -14.67 -4.33
CA GLY A 92 8.66 -15.98 -4.99
C GLY A 92 9.47 -17.12 -4.34
N SER A 93 10.46 -16.79 -3.51
CA SER A 93 11.40 -17.75 -2.90
C SER A 93 11.45 -17.71 -1.37
N CYS A 94 10.94 -16.66 -0.75
CA CYS A 94 10.78 -16.54 0.69
C CYS A 94 9.39 -17.04 1.06
N GLY A 95 9.25 -17.74 2.19
CA GLY A 95 7.96 -18.23 2.70
C GLY A 95 6.98 -17.14 3.14
N VAL A 96 6.85 -16.06 2.37
CA VAL A 96 5.86 -14.97 2.43
C VAL A 96 5.66 -14.35 3.81
N LYS A 97 6.76 -14.23 4.57
CA LYS A 97 6.75 -13.71 5.95
C LYS A 97 6.20 -12.27 6.05
N CYS A 98 6.38 -11.42 5.04
CA CYS A 98 5.77 -10.09 5.04
C CYS A 98 4.25 -10.16 4.80
N CYS A 99 3.81 -11.00 3.85
CA CYS A 99 2.41 -11.16 3.48
C CYS A 99 1.54 -11.77 4.60
N ASN A 100 2.12 -12.57 5.50
CA ASN A 100 1.39 -13.16 6.63
C ASN A 100 1.51 -12.39 7.94
N ARG A 101 2.41 -11.40 8.04
CA ARG A 101 2.67 -10.67 9.29
C ARG A 101 2.15 -9.24 9.27
N PHE A 102 2.33 -8.53 8.16
CA PHE A 102 2.08 -7.09 8.12
C PHE A 102 0.75 -6.76 7.47
N ALA A 103 0.07 -5.73 8.00
CA ALA A 103 -0.87 -4.98 7.19
C ALA A 103 -0.09 -4.24 6.11
N VAL A 104 -0.67 -4.12 4.91
CA VAL A 104 -0.06 -3.42 3.78
C VAL A 104 -0.91 -2.19 3.48
N PRO A 105 -0.59 -1.02 4.08
CA PRO A 105 -1.19 0.24 3.68
C PRO A 105 -0.86 0.56 2.23
N ILE A 106 -1.86 0.96 1.47
CA ILE A 106 -1.74 1.30 0.05
C ILE A 106 -2.36 2.67 -0.22
N THR A 107 -2.11 3.18 -1.42
CA THR A 107 -2.68 4.43 -1.92
C THR A 107 -3.76 4.18 -2.98
N GLY A 108 -4.51 5.21 -3.35
CA GLY A 108 -5.40 5.15 -4.51
C GLY A 108 -4.65 4.92 -5.84
N PHE A 109 -3.37 5.29 -5.92
CA PHE A 109 -2.52 5.04 -7.09
C PHE A 109 -2.19 3.55 -7.24
N ASP A 110 -1.89 2.88 -6.13
CA ASP A 110 -1.70 1.42 -6.11
C ASP A 110 -2.95 0.69 -6.58
N ILE A 111 -4.13 1.11 -6.12
CA ILE A 111 -5.40 0.54 -6.55
C ILE A 111 -5.59 0.67 -8.05
N LEU A 112 -5.36 1.86 -8.61
CA LEU A 112 -5.52 2.09 -10.04
C LEU A 112 -4.57 1.22 -10.87
N ARG A 113 -3.31 1.07 -10.46
CA ARG A 113 -2.35 0.16 -11.10
C ARG A 113 -2.79 -1.30 -11.06
N ILE A 114 -3.37 -1.75 -9.95
CA ILE A 114 -3.88 -3.12 -9.81
C ILE A 114 -5.11 -3.33 -10.70
N LEU A 115 -6.06 -2.40 -10.66
CA LEU A 115 -7.28 -2.44 -11.46
C LEU A 115 -7.00 -2.42 -12.96
N GLU A 116 -6.01 -1.64 -13.41
CA GLU A 116 -5.62 -1.60 -14.82
C GLU A 116 -5.25 -2.99 -15.36
N LYS A 117 -4.75 -3.89 -14.48
CA LYS A 117 -4.22 -5.20 -14.88
C LYS A 117 -5.12 -6.37 -14.54
N LEU A 118 -6.01 -6.23 -13.56
CA LEU A 118 -6.90 -7.29 -13.12
C LEU A 118 -8.38 -7.00 -13.38
N GLY A 119 -8.75 -5.74 -13.61
CA GLY A 119 -10.14 -5.30 -13.60
C GLY A 119 -10.77 -5.44 -12.21
N GLY A 120 -12.11 -5.50 -12.18
CA GLY A 120 -12.89 -5.68 -10.95
C GLY A 120 -13.09 -4.41 -10.14
N GLU A 121 -13.44 -4.59 -8.87
CA GLU A 121 -13.74 -3.49 -7.94
C GLU A 121 -12.66 -3.40 -6.85
N PRO A 122 -12.25 -2.19 -6.42
CA PRO A 122 -11.26 -2.02 -5.34
C PRO A 122 -11.57 -2.85 -4.10
N THR A 123 -12.85 -2.87 -3.71
CA THR A 123 -13.34 -3.55 -2.50
C THR A 123 -13.17 -5.06 -2.57
N GLU A 124 -12.79 -5.66 -3.70
CA GLU A 124 -12.48 -7.08 -3.78
C GLU A 124 -11.12 -7.41 -3.13
N PHE A 125 -10.16 -6.50 -3.19
CA PHE A 125 -8.78 -6.74 -2.73
C PHE A 125 -8.22 -5.73 -1.72
N CYS A 126 -8.92 -4.62 -1.48
CA CYS A 126 -8.54 -3.65 -0.46
C CYS A 126 -9.74 -3.25 0.41
N GLU A 127 -9.44 -2.70 1.58
CA GLU A 127 -10.45 -2.32 2.58
C GLU A 127 -10.00 -1.13 3.42
N LEU A 128 -10.97 -0.50 4.07
CA LEU A 128 -10.74 0.49 5.11
C LEU A 128 -10.68 -0.22 6.48
N ALA A 129 -9.49 -0.67 6.87
CA ALA A 129 -9.25 -1.34 8.14
C ALA A 129 -9.27 -0.34 9.31
N ASP A 130 -9.53 -0.82 10.53
CA ASP A 130 -9.46 0.01 11.74
C ASP A 130 -8.04 0.54 11.95
N ALA A 131 -7.87 1.87 11.96
CA ALA A 131 -6.55 2.48 12.11
C ALA A 131 -5.90 2.17 13.47
N ARG A 132 -6.68 1.81 14.50
CA ARG A 132 -6.18 1.49 15.84
C ARG A 132 -5.42 0.16 15.89
N THR A 133 -5.65 -0.73 14.92
CA THR A 133 -4.95 -2.02 14.85
C THR A 133 -3.67 -1.95 14.02
N ILE A 134 -3.35 -0.77 13.48
CA ILE A 134 -2.25 -0.53 12.53
C ILE A 134 -1.48 0.74 12.94
N GLU A 135 -0.46 0.56 13.77
CA GLU A 135 0.37 1.65 14.32
C GLU A 135 1.58 2.04 13.46
N GLY A 136 1.92 3.32 13.37
CA GLY A 136 3.16 3.75 12.69
C GLY A 136 3.07 3.82 11.16
N SER A 137 1.86 3.73 10.60
CA SER A 137 1.64 3.95 9.17
C SER A 137 1.88 5.42 8.82
N PRO A 138 2.62 5.70 7.73
CA PRO A 138 2.77 7.06 7.25
C PRO A 138 1.54 7.58 6.47
N HIS A 139 0.56 6.71 6.24
CA HIS A 139 -0.67 7.05 5.54
C HIS A 139 -1.62 7.78 6.48
N SER A 140 -2.29 8.79 5.97
CA SER A 140 -3.29 9.56 6.71
C SER A 140 -4.49 8.68 7.04
N ARG A 141 -5.01 8.85 8.25
CA ARG A 141 -6.25 8.19 8.66
C ARG A 141 -7.41 8.78 7.89
N VAL A 142 -8.26 7.93 7.34
CA VAL A 142 -9.51 8.30 6.67
C VAL A 142 -10.61 8.34 7.71
N PHE A 143 -11.35 9.45 7.76
CA PHE A 143 -12.51 9.57 8.63
C PHE A 143 -13.77 9.18 7.86
N ILE A 144 -14.46 8.15 8.34
CA ILE A 144 -15.74 7.67 7.82
C ILE A 144 -16.77 7.80 8.94
N PHE A 145 -17.90 8.41 8.65
CA PHE A 145 -19.01 8.53 9.59
C PHE A 145 -20.08 7.51 9.22
N ASP A 146 -20.40 6.61 10.15
CA ASP A 146 -21.55 5.69 10.03
C ASP A 146 -22.53 6.00 11.16
N LYS A 147 -23.78 6.33 10.80
CA LYS A 147 -24.85 6.70 11.74
C LYS A 147 -24.42 7.76 12.78
N GLY A 148 -23.61 8.72 12.35
CA GLY A 148 -23.10 9.82 13.20
C GLY A 148 -21.89 9.46 14.06
N VAL A 149 -21.43 8.21 14.05
CA VAL A 149 -20.22 7.78 14.75
C VAL A 149 -19.02 7.83 13.81
N MET A 150 -17.97 8.54 14.23
CA MET A 150 -16.73 8.64 13.46
C MET A 150 -15.85 7.41 13.68
N GLY A 151 -15.50 6.73 12.60
CA GLY A 151 -14.45 5.71 12.55
C GLY A 151 -13.18 6.27 11.92
N GLU A 152 -12.03 5.93 12.50
CA GLU A 152 -10.72 6.18 11.90
C GLU A 152 -10.24 4.93 11.17
N ARG A 153 -9.98 5.06 9.88
CA ARG A 153 -9.61 3.95 9.01
C ARG A 153 -8.27 4.15 8.32
N LEU A 154 -7.64 3.05 7.93
CA LEU A 154 -6.51 3.04 7.02
C LEU A 154 -6.85 2.20 5.80
N LEU A 155 -6.51 2.71 4.62
CA LEU A 155 -6.63 1.96 3.38
C LEU A 155 -5.52 0.92 3.31
N VAL A 156 -5.89 -0.36 3.24
CA VAL A 156 -4.95 -1.48 3.21
C VAL A 156 -5.36 -2.54 2.19
N LEU A 157 -4.42 -3.38 1.78
CA LEU A 157 -4.76 -4.66 1.14
C LEU A 157 -5.53 -5.55 2.12
N LYS A 158 -6.60 -6.18 1.61
CA LYS A 158 -7.39 -7.16 2.34
C LYS A 158 -6.52 -8.34 2.77
N ARG A 159 -6.97 -8.97 3.86
CA ARG A 159 -6.40 -10.22 4.34
C ARG A 159 -7.45 -11.33 4.23
N HIS A 160 -7.01 -12.53 3.87
CA HIS A 160 -7.90 -13.69 3.76
C HIS A 160 -8.45 -14.04 5.15
N PRO A 161 -9.77 -14.22 5.33
CA PRO A 161 -10.38 -14.33 6.66
C PRO A 161 -9.92 -15.56 7.45
N LYS A 162 -9.59 -16.67 6.77
CA LYS A 162 -9.17 -17.92 7.44
C LYS A 162 -7.70 -17.93 7.84
N THR A 163 -6.82 -17.46 6.96
CA THR A 163 -5.36 -17.57 7.13
C THR A 163 -4.79 -16.28 7.70
N ASN A 164 -5.52 -15.17 7.58
CA ASN A 164 -5.06 -13.82 7.84
C ASN A 164 -3.86 -13.43 6.96
N TRP A 165 -3.65 -14.04 5.79
CA TRP A 165 -2.55 -13.65 4.88
C TRP A 165 -3.05 -12.58 3.92
N CYS A 166 -2.15 -11.79 3.33
CA CYS A 166 -2.49 -10.86 2.25
C CYS A 166 -3.34 -11.56 1.19
N HIS A 167 -4.38 -10.90 0.71
CA HIS A 167 -5.32 -11.42 -0.29
C HIS A 167 -4.62 -11.95 -1.55
N PHE A 168 -3.51 -11.33 -1.96
CA PHE A 168 -2.72 -11.76 -3.12
C PHE A 168 -1.64 -12.81 -2.82
N SER A 169 -1.56 -13.32 -1.59
CA SER A 169 -0.57 -14.34 -1.23
C SER A 169 -0.92 -15.70 -1.81
N ARG A 170 0.01 -16.31 -2.56
CA ARG A 170 -0.07 -17.70 -3.06
C ARG A 170 0.74 -18.67 -2.21
N HIS A 171 0.83 -18.37 -0.92
CA HIS A 171 1.65 -19.09 0.04
C HIS A 171 3.12 -19.22 -0.40
N SER A 172 3.67 -20.44 -0.44
CA SER A 172 5.03 -20.70 -0.91
C SER A 172 5.24 -20.39 -2.40
N MET A 173 4.18 -20.11 -3.16
CA MET A 173 4.26 -19.77 -4.59
C MET A 173 4.27 -18.26 -4.86
N GLY A 174 4.49 -17.44 -3.82
CA GLY A 174 4.71 -16.00 -3.96
C GLY A 174 3.44 -15.15 -4.04
N CYS A 175 3.42 -14.18 -4.95
CA CYS A 175 2.36 -13.17 -5.03
C CYS A 175 1.59 -13.28 -6.36
N ALA A 176 0.26 -13.22 -6.28
CA ALA A 176 -0.64 -13.33 -7.44
C ALA A 176 -0.58 -12.12 -8.39
N ILE A 177 -0.15 -10.96 -7.88
CA ILE A 177 -0.11 -9.70 -8.65
C ILE A 177 1.32 -9.33 -9.03
N TRP A 178 2.09 -10.34 -9.42
CA TRP A 178 3.48 -10.16 -9.82
C TRP A 178 3.64 -9.08 -10.90
N GLY A 179 4.63 -8.20 -10.72
CA GLY A 179 4.88 -7.03 -11.58
C GLY A 179 4.00 -5.81 -11.31
N TYR A 180 2.89 -5.98 -10.59
CA TYR A 180 1.90 -4.91 -10.33
C TYR A 180 1.67 -4.64 -8.85
N HIS A 181 2.59 -5.10 -8.00
CA HIS A 181 2.54 -4.89 -6.56
C HIS A 181 2.41 -3.41 -6.20
N PRO A 182 1.79 -3.09 -5.06
CA PRO A 182 1.91 -1.77 -4.46
C PRO A 182 3.37 -1.37 -4.27
N LEU A 183 3.68 -0.07 -4.36
CA LEU A 183 5.06 0.40 -4.22
C LEU A 183 5.69 -0.01 -2.89
N VAL A 184 4.92 -0.04 -1.80
CA VAL A 184 5.39 -0.53 -0.48
C VAL A 184 5.89 -1.97 -0.50
N CYS A 185 5.31 -2.82 -1.36
CA CYS A 185 5.75 -4.21 -1.51
C CYS A 185 6.99 -4.31 -2.41
N ARG A 186 7.13 -3.41 -3.40
CA ARG A 186 8.29 -3.37 -4.30
C ARG A 186 9.55 -2.85 -3.63
N SER A 187 9.40 -1.86 -2.75
CA SER A 187 10.50 -1.24 -2.04
C SER A 187 10.94 -2.03 -0.80
N TYR A 188 10.09 -2.92 -0.27
CA TYR A 188 10.43 -3.71 0.92
C TYR A 188 11.67 -4.60 0.71
N PRO A 189 12.62 -4.68 1.67
CA PRO A 189 12.62 -4.08 3.01
C PRO A 189 13.28 -2.70 3.12
N PHE A 190 13.50 -2.02 2.01
CA PHE A 190 14.23 -0.77 1.97
C PHE A 190 13.36 0.44 2.28
N ILE A 191 13.99 1.42 2.93
CA ILE A 191 13.49 2.76 3.20
C ILE A 191 14.60 3.76 2.89
N LEU A 192 14.25 5.04 2.78
CA LEU A 192 15.22 6.13 2.78
C LEU A 192 15.33 6.71 4.18
N LYS A 193 16.55 6.70 4.72
CA LYS A 193 16.92 7.33 5.98
C LYS A 193 18.08 8.28 5.71
N ASP A 194 17.87 9.57 5.97
CA ASP A 194 18.88 10.62 5.75
C ASP A 194 19.46 10.60 4.32
N GLY A 195 18.57 10.41 3.33
CA GLY A 195 18.93 10.33 1.91
C GLY A 195 19.65 9.04 1.49
N LYS A 196 19.77 8.04 2.36
CA LYS A 196 20.44 6.76 2.06
C LYS A 196 19.47 5.58 2.19
N LEU A 197 19.66 4.56 1.36
CA LEU A 197 18.94 3.31 1.52
C LEU A 197 19.32 2.65 2.83
N ALA A 198 18.29 2.21 3.57
CA ALA A 198 18.43 1.49 4.81
C ALA A 198 17.32 0.44 4.90
N TYR A 199 17.50 -0.54 5.78
CA TYR A 199 16.43 -1.47 6.10
C TYR A 199 15.38 -0.81 7.00
N THR A 200 14.10 -1.13 6.76
CA THR A 200 13.05 -0.87 7.75
C THR A 200 13.38 -1.60 9.04
N LYS A 201 13.11 -0.97 10.18
CA LYS A 201 13.24 -1.65 11.48
C LYS A 201 12.33 -2.88 11.52
N ASN A 202 12.81 -3.94 12.18
CA ASN A 202 12.05 -5.18 12.41
C ASN A 202 11.52 -5.84 11.12
N TYR A 203 12.23 -5.68 10.00
CA TYR A 203 11.89 -6.42 8.79
C TYR A 203 12.01 -7.92 9.03
N VAL A 204 11.12 -8.68 8.40
CA VAL A 204 11.06 -10.15 8.48
C VAL A 204 11.44 -10.83 7.17
N CYS A 205 11.98 -10.06 6.22
CA CYS A 205 12.55 -10.63 5.00
C CYS A 205 13.69 -11.56 5.45
N PRO A 206 13.64 -12.87 5.13
CA PRO A 206 14.70 -13.79 5.51
C PRO A 206 15.98 -13.58 4.68
N ARG A 207 15.88 -12.87 3.55
CA ARG A 207 17.04 -12.56 2.71
C ARG A 207 17.82 -11.39 3.32
N ASN A 208 19.11 -11.59 3.51
CA ASN A 208 20.06 -10.54 3.79
C ASN A 208 20.54 -9.97 2.45
N TRP A 209 20.13 -8.75 2.10
CA TRP A 209 20.52 -8.14 0.84
C TRP A 209 21.90 -7.52 0.95
N GLU A 210 22.88 -8.17 0.35
CA GLU A 210 24.25 -7.66 0.29
C GLU A 210 24.41 -6.62 -0.82
N LYS A 211 25.44 -5.77 -0.69
CA LYS A 211 25.72 -4.75 -1.71
C LYS A 211 26.04 -5.43 -3.05
N GLY A 212 25.38 -4.98 -4.12
CA GLY A 212 25.52 -5.57 -5.46
C GLY A 212 24.53 -6.68 -5.76
N GLU A 213 23.77 -7.18 -4.77
CA GLU A 213 22.65 -8.09 -5.05
C GLU A 213 21.42 -7.37 -5.62
N TYR A 214 21.33 -6.05 -5.47
CA TYR A 214 20.22 -5.25 -5.97
C TYR A 214 20.73 -3.97 -6.62
N ASP A 215 19.94 -3.42 -7.53
CA ASP A 215 20.19 -2.11 -8.12
C ASP A 215 19.80 -1.00 -7.12
N GLU A 216 20.81 -0.44 -6.45
CA GLU A 216 20.62 0.64 -5.45
C GLU A 216 19.86 1.83 -6.02
N GLU A 217 20.14 2.25 -7.26
CA GLU A 217 19.51 3.43 -7.86
C GLU A 217 18.04 3.16 -8.15
N ARG A 218 17.72 1.98 -8.66
CA ARG A 218 16.33 1.60 -8.88
C ARG A 218 15.55 1.41 -7.58
N VAL A 219 16.14 0.79 -6.56
CA VAL A 219 15.50 0.66 -5.23
C VAL A 219 15.23 2.05 -4.67
N ARG A 220 16.21 2.96 -4.73
CA ARG A 220 16.08 4.36 -4.32
C ARG A 220 14.90 5.03 -5.03
N LYS A 221 14.87 5.00 -6.37
CA LYS A 221 13.75 5.56 -7.16
C LYS A 221 12.40 4.98 -6.76
N THR A 222 12.34 3.68 -6.47
CA THR A 222 11.11 3.01 -6.03
C THR A 222 10.65 3.52 -4.66
N VAL A 223 11.58 3.70 -3.71
CA VAL A 223 11.29 4.27 -2.38
C VAL A 223 10.89 5.74 -2.49
N GLU A 224 11.52 6.52 -3.35
CA GLU A 224 11.19 7.93 -3.60
C GLU A 224 9.79 8.07 -4.22
N ALA A 225 9.48 7.26 -5.23
CA ALA A 225 8.14 7.19 -5.83
C ALA A 225 7.09 6.83 -4.78
N GLN A 226 7.36 5.80 -3.96
CA GLN A 226 6.48 5.42 -2.86
C GLN A 226 6.27 6.60 -1.90
N ASN A 227 7.34 7.31 -1.54
CA ASN A 227 7.26 8.42 -0.61
C ASN A 227 6.40 9.56 -1.17
N SER A 228 6.61 9.91 -2.44
CA SER A 228 5.83 10.93 -3.16
C SER A 228 4.35 10.56 -3.23
N GLU A 229 4.03 9.31 -3.59
CA GLU A 229 2.64 8.84 -3.65
C GLU A 229 1.94 8.86 -2.31
N ILE A 230 2.64 8.48 -1.23
CA ILE A 230 2.09 8.58 0.12
C ILE A 230 1.79 10.05 0.46
N GLU A 231 2.65 10.98 0.06
CA GLU A 231 2.39 12.41 0.28
C GLU A 231 1.17 12.91 -0.50
N ASP A 232 1.02 12.52 -1.76
CA ASP A 232 -0.16 12.84 -2.57
C ASP A 232 -1.43 12.23 -2.00
N TYR A 233 -1.40 10.94 -1.68
CA TYR A 233 -2.49 10.25 -1.00
C TYR A 233 -2.88 10.99 0.30
N ASN A 234 -1.90 11.39 1.10
CA ASN A 234 -2.12 12.15 2.33
C ASN A 234 -2.73 13.53 2.07
N ARG A 235 -2.45 14.18 0.93
CA ARG A 235 -3.15 15.41 0.52
C ARG A 235 -4.61 15.12 0.22
N LEU A 236 -4.90 14.06 -0.55
CA LEU A 236 -6.26 13.68 -0.92
C LEU A 236 -7.11 13.32 0.31
N VAL A 237 -6.58 12.50 1.22
CA VAL A 237 -7.29 12.10 2.44
C VAL A 237 -7.54 13.29 3.36
N ARG A 238 -6.59 14.22 3.49
CA ARG A 238 -6.80 15.43 4.30
C ARG A 238 -7.90 16.32 3.72
N ALA A 239 -7.95 16.49 2.40
CA ALA A 239 -9.03 17.23 1.73
C ALA A 239 -10.38 16.54 1.96
N TRP A 240 -10.45 15.21 1.78
CA TRP A 240 -11.64 14.41 2.10
C TRP A 240 -12.11 14.62 3.55
N ASN A 241 -11.20 14.45 4.51
CA ASN A 241 -11.50 14.57 5.94
C ASN A 241 -12.04 15.96 6.30
N ALA A 242 -11.52 17.02 5.68
CA ALA A 242 -11.93 18.39 5.94
C ALA A 242 -13.29 18.73 5.32
N GLU A 243 -13.53 18.28 4.09
CA GLU A 243 -14.64 18.79 3.27
C GLU A 243 -15.85 17.86 3.21
N ARG A 244 -15.62 16.55 3.26
CA ARG A 244 -16.61 15.54 2.85
C ARG A 244 -16.91 14.47 3.90
N ALA A 245 -15.98 14.16 4.80
CA ALA A 245 -16.13 13.04 5.73
C ALA A 245 -17.43 13.05 6.55
N ARG A 246 -17.92 14.21 6.99
CA ARG A 246 -19.19 14.32 7.76
C ARG A 246 -20.46 14.24 6.89
N LYS A 247 -20.34 14.40 5.58
CA LYS A 247 -21.46 14.54 4.64
C LYS A 247 -21.59 13.34 3.70
N SER A 248 -20.70 12.37 3.83
CA SER A 248 -20.56 11.28 2.90
C SER A 248 -20.15 10.02 3.64
N ASP A 249 -20.36 8.89 3.00
CA ASP A 249 -20.11 7.56 3.53
C ASP A 249 -18.82 6.97 2.93
N GLU A 250 -18.55 5.70 3.26
CA GLU A 250 -17.44 4.95 2.69
C GLU A 250 -17.51 4.87 1.16
N LYS A 251 -18.70 4.67 0.59
CA LYS A 251 -18.86 4.63 -0.87
C LYS A 251 -18.45 5.94 -1.52
N GLY A 252 -18.81 7.07 -0.91
CA GLY A 252 -18.38 8.39 -1.33
C GLY A 252 -16.86 8.57 -1.25
N PHE A 253 -16.22 8.02 -0.21
CA PHE A 253 -14.76 8.04 -0.09
C PHE A 253 -14.09 7.29 -1.23
N TRP A 254 -14.53 6.06 -1.53
CA TRP A 254 -14.00 5.27 -2.63
C TRP A 254 -14.08 6.01 -3.96
N LYS A 255 -15.25 6.57 -4.28
CA LYS A 255 -15.43 7.36 -5.51
C LYS A 255 -14.46 8.54 -5.55
N HIS A 256 -14.40 9.32 -4.48
CA HIS A 256 -13.52 10.50 -4.39
C HIS A 256 -12.05 10.12 -4.53
N LEU A 257 -11.61 9.07 -3.83
CA LEU A 257 -10.23 8.61 -3.86
C LEU A 257 -9.81 8.21 -5.28
N LEU A 258 -10.61 7.40 -5.98
CA LEU A 258 -10.26 6.91 -7.32
C LEU A 258 -10.27 8.03 -8.36
N GLU A 259 -11.27 8.92 -8.29
CA GLU A 259 -11.36 10.08 -9.17
C GLU A 259 -10.12 10.97 -9.02
N LYS A 260 -9.79 11.35 -7.78
CA LYS A 260 -8.65 12.25 -7.51
C LYS A 260 -7.30 11.59 -7.69
N SER A 261 -7.18 10.29 -7.44
CA SER A 261 -5.93 9.57 -7.74
C SER A 261 -5.71 9.47 -9.26
N ARG A 262 -6.77 9.29 -10.05
CA ARG A 262 -6.67 9.22 -11.52
C ARG A 262 -6.29 10.56 -12.14
N GLU A 263 -6.86 11.66 -11.64
CA GLU A 263 -6.51 13.02 -12.07
C GLU A 263 -5.01 13.33 -11.88
N ARG A 264 -4.40 12.77 -10.83
CA ARG A 264 -2.99 13.01 -10.48
C ARG A 264 -2.01 11.99 -11.06
N LEU A 265 -2.50 10.87 -11.58
CA LEU A 265 -1.66 9.79 -12.10
C LEU A 265 -0.74 10.25 -13.26
N PRO A 266 -1.17 11.11 -14.20
CA PRO A 266 -0.29 11.68 -15.21
C PRO A 266 0.82 12.59 -14.68
N GLU A 267 0.70 13.10 -13.44
CA GLU A 267 1.73 13.92 -12.79
C GLU A 267 2.82 13.07 -12.12
N LEU A 268 2.59 11.77 -12.02
CA LEU A 268 3.46 10.77 -11.40
C LEU A 268 4.09 9.95 -12.52
N ASP A 269 5.01 10.53 -13.30
CA ASP A 269 5.85 9.75 -14.21
C ASP A 269 6.63 8.71 -13.40
N VAL A 270 6.19 7.45 -13.42
CA VAL A 270 6.88 6.27 -12.86
C VAL A 270 7.49 5.45 -13.98
#